data_AF-A0A961Q1H9-F1
#
_entry.id   AF-A0A961Q1H9-F1
#
_cell.length_a   1.000
_cell.length_b   1.000
_cell.length_c   1.000
_cell.angle_alpha   90.00
_cell.angle_beta   90.00
_cell.angle_gamma   90.00
#
_symmetry.space_group_name_H-M   'P 1'
#
loop_
_entity.id
_entity.type
_entity.pdbx_description
1 polymer ?
#
loop_
_entity_poly.entity_id
_entity_poly.type
_entity_poly.pdbx_seq_one_letter_code
_entity_poly.pdbx_strand_id
1 'polypeptide(L)'
;EQIFLAAMRHILTIYAAEVRGALLTARGPKDRLRATILASFGSGSFRREVASAWLNFYVLAQTQPQARRLLSVYQSRLRSTLLHDLRPLAGDRAEAIADTIGALIDGVYLREVLKGDAPTASKAAAMVWDCLEREIGE
;
A
#
# COMPACT_ATOMS: atom_id res chain seq x y z
N GLU A 1 10.65 22.43 4.30
CA GLU A 1 10.97 20.98 4.14
C GLU A 1 10.60 20.14 5.37
N GLN A 2 11.03 20.51 6.59
CA GLN A 2 10.76 19.70 7.79
C GLN A 2 9.27 19.47 8.11
N ILE A 3 8.40 20.47 7.89
CA ILE A 3 6.95 20.35 8.13
C ILE A 3 6.33 19.29 7.20
N PHE A 4 6.69 19.29 5.92
CA PHE A 4 6.18 18.28 4.97
C PHE A 4 6.63 16.87 5.35
N LEU A 5 7.90 16.68 5.68
CA LEU A 5 8.41 15.37 6.12
C LEU A 5 7.75 14.92 7.43
N ALA A 6 7.43 15.83 8.34
CA ALA A 6 6.67 15.51 9.55
C ALA A 6 5.23 15.08 9.21
N ALA A 7 4.56 15.78 8.29
CA ALA A 7 3.24 15.40 7.80
C ALA A 7 3.26 14.02 7.12
N MET A 8 4.25 13.74 6.28
CA MET A 8 4.40 12.42 5.65
C MET A 8 4.67 11.31 6.67
N ARG A 9 5.51 11.55 7.68
CA ARG A 9 5.69 10.58 8.78
C ARG A 9 4.38 10.32 9.52
N HIS A 10 3.57 11.36 9.73
CA HIS A 10 2.27 11.23 10.37
C HIS A 10 1.31 10.38 9.51
N ILE A 11 1.20 10.67 8.20
CA ILE A 11 0.42 9.88 7.24
C ILE A 11 0.84 8.41 7.25
N LEU A 12 2.15 8.12 7.17
CA LEU A 12 2.68 6.76 7.24
C LEU A 12 2.41 6.07 8.58
N THR A 13 2.35 6.82 9.67
CA THR A 13 2.02 6.29 11.00
C THR A 13 0.54 5.90 11.09
N ILE A 14 -0.35 6.74 10.54
CA ILE A 14 -1.78 6.45 10.44
C ILE A 14 -2.00 5.20 9.58
N TYR A 15 -1.43 5.17 8.38
CA TYR A 15 -1.52 4.01 7.49
C TYR A 15 -1.07 2.72 8.18
N ALA A 16 0.09 2.76 8.87
CA ALA A 16 0.57 1.60 9.60
C ALA A 16 -0.38 1.17 10.74
N ALA A 17 -1.08 2.12 11.39
CA ALA A 17 -2.08 1.81 12.41
C ALA A 17 -3.34 1.17 11.79
N GLU A 18 -3.80 1.66 10.63
CA GLU A 18 -4.93 1.08 9.89
C GLU A 18 -4.65 -0.36 9.46
N VAL A 19 -3.47 -0.61 8.88
CA VAL A 19 -3.04 -1.98 8.52
C VAL A 19 -3.01 -2.87 9.76
N ARG A 20 -2.38 -2.44 10.86
CA ARG A 20 -2.35 -3.23 12.11
C ARG A 20 -3.75 -3.51 12.64
N GLY A 21 -4.64 -2.52 12.63
CA GLY A 21 -6.02 -2.67 13.08
C GLY A 21 -6.79 -3.70 12.23
N ALA A 22 -6.65 -3.63 10.91
CA ALA A 22 -7.27 -4.59 9.99
C ALA A 22 -6.73 -6.02 10.17
N LEU A 23 -5.46 -6.16 10.52
CA LEU A 23 -4.83 -7.46 10.78
C LEU A 23 -5.28 -8.13 12.09
N LEU A 24 -5.84 -7.39 13.05
CA LEU A 24 -6.31 -7.95 14.33
C LEU A 24 -7.55 -8.83 14.17
N THR A 25 -8.36 -8.60 13.14
CA THR A 25 -9.62 -9.33 12.91
C THR A 25 -9.50 -10.38 11.80
N ALA A 26 -8.41 -10.37 11.04
CA ALA A 26 -8.15 -11.27 9.92
C ALA A 26 -7.79 -12.68 10.39
N ARG A 27 -8.37 -13.71 9.75
CA ARG A 27 -8.16 -15.12 10.12
C ARG A 27 -7.36 -15.86 9.05
N GLY A 28 -6.07 -16.02 9.32
CA GLY A 28 -5.14 -16.72 8.44
C GLY A 28 -4.55 -15.85 7.32
N PRO A 29 -3.65 -16.40 6.50
CA PRO A 29 -2.82 -15.60 5.58
C PRO A 29 -3.62 -14.89 4.49
N LYS A 30 -4.63 -15.55 3.90
CA LYS A 30 -5.47 -14.98 2.84
C LYS A 30 -6.28 -13.77 3.32
N ASP A 31 -6.91 -13.87 4.49
CA ASP A 31 -7.65 -12.77 5.10
C ASP A 31 -6.73 -11.58 5.44
N ARG A 32 -5.50 -11.86 5.89
CA ARG A 32 -4.51 -10.84 6.21
C ARG A 32 -4.00 -10.10 4.98
N LEU A 33 -3.81 -10.80 3.85
CA LEU A 33 -3.52 -10.18 2.56
C LEU A 33 -4.68 -9.28 2.11
N ARG A 34 -5.92 -9.77 2.21
CA ARG A 34 -7.12 -8.99 1.87
C ARG A 34 -7.22 -7.72 2.71
N ALA A 35 -6.99 -7.84 4.02
CA ALA A 35 -6.99 -6.72 4.95
C ALA A 35 -5.91 -5.68 4.61
N THR A 36 -4.70 -6.13 4.25
CA THR A 36 -3.58 -5.25 3.84
C THR A 36 -3.90 -4.50 2.54
N ILE A 37 -4.47 -5.19 1.55
CA ILE A 37 -4.89 -4.57 0.28
C ILE A 37 -5.99 -3.53 0.54
N LEU A 38 -7.03 -3.90 1.30
CA LEU A 38 -8.13 -2.97 1.62
C LEU A 38 -7.65 -1.73 2.37
N ALA A 39 -6.74 -1.89 3.34
CA ALA A 39 -6.17 -0.76 4.08
C ALA A 39 -5.39 0.20 3.17
N SER A 40 -4.73 -0.31 2.13
CA SER A 40 -4.00 0.51 1.15
C SER A 40 -4.93 1.41 0.31
N PHE A 41 -6.21 1.05 0.23
CA PHE A 41 -7.27 1.83 -0.43
C PHE A 41 -8.29 2.40 0.57
N GLY A 42 -7.95 2.51 1.85
CA GLY A 42 -8.82 3.06 2.88
C GLY A 42 -9.30 4.47 2.57
N SER A 43 -10.46 4.85 3.11
CA SER A 43 -11.07 6.18 2.87
C SER A 43 -10.16 7.34 3.28
N GLY A 44 -9.30 7.15 4.28
CA GLY A 44 -8.28 8.12 4.69
C GLY A 44 -7.25 8.43 3.59
N SER A 45 -6.88 7.43 2.80
CA SER A 45 -5.86 7.55 1.73
C SER A 45 -6.32 8.36 0.52
N PHE A 46 -7.64 8.49 0.32
CA PHE A 46 -8.24 9.21 -0.81
C PHE A 46 -8.70 10.63 -0.48
N ARG A 47 -8.51 11.08 0.77
CA ARG A 47 -8.70 12.50 1.10
C ARG A 47 -7.78 13.34 0.24
N ARG A 48 -8.31 14.44 -0.33
CA ARG A 48 -7.58 15.30 -1.27
C ARG A 48 -6.22 15.74 -0.72
N GLU A 49 -6.16 16.08 0.56
CA GLU A 49 -4.92 16.51 1.21
C GLU A 49 -3.89 15.38 1.32
N VAL A 50 -4.34 14.16 1.63
CA VAL A 50 -3.48 12.97 1.76
C VAL A 50 -2.99 12.52 0.40
N ALA A 51 -3.86 12.49 -0.61
CA ALA A 51 -3.49 12.20 -1.99
C ALA A 51 -2.44 13.19 -2.54
N SER A 52 -2.66 14.49 -2.29
CA SER A 52 -1.71 15.54 -2.70
C SER A 52 -0.36 15.38 -1.99
N ALA A 53 -0.38 15.01 -0.70
CA ALA A 53 0.83 14.75 0.06
C ALA A 53 1.62 13.55 -0.52
N TRP A 54 0.95 12.45 -0.87
CA TRP A 54 1.59 11.30 -1.54
C TRP A 54 2.20 11.67 -2.90
N LEU A 55 1.47 12.39 -3.75
CA LEU A 55 2.00 12.84 -5.05
C LEU A 55 3.24 13.71 -4.90
N ASN A 56 3.19 14.70 -4.00
CA ASN A 56 4.35 15.54 -3.72
C ASN A 56 5.50 14.72 -3.10
N PHE A 57 5.18 13.73 -2.26
CA PHE A 57 6.17 12.87 -1.64
C PHE A 57 6.95 12.05 -2.66
N TYR A 58 6.30 11.52 -3.71
CA TYR A 58 6.98 10.84 -4.80
C TYR A 58 7.95 11.77 -5.56
N VAL A 59 7.55 13.02 -5.82
CA VAL A 59 8.44 14.02 -6.44
C VAL A 59 9.64 14.31 -5.55
N LEU A 60 9.40 14.57 -4.26
CA LEU A 60 10.47 14.90 -3.31
C LEU A 60 11.41 13.73 -3.07
N ALA A 61 10.95 12.48 -3.12
CA ALA A 61 11.80 11.30 -3.01
C ALA A 61 12.85 11.19 -4.13
N GLN A 62 12.66 11.88 -5.27
CA GLN A 62 13.65 11.92 -6.34
C GLN A 62 14.84 12.85 -6.04
N THR A 63 14.65 13.89 -5.22
CA THR A 63 15.67 14.92 -5.00
C THR A 63 16.11 15.04 -3.54
N GLN A 64 15.29 14.61 -2.58
CA GLN A 64 15.52 14.75 -1.14
C GLN A 64 15.85 13.40 -0.49
N PRO A 65 17.06 13.22 0.06
CA PRO A 65 17.48 11.96 0.70
C PRO A 65 16.57 11.52 1.84
N GLN A 66 16.03 12.46 2.63
CA GLN A 66 15.14 12.14 3.75
C GLN A 66 13.78 11.62 3.28
N ALA A 67 13.23 12.19 2.20
CA ALA A 67 11.98 11.70 1.60
C ALA A 67 12.19 10.30 0.99
N ARG A 68 13.29 10.10 0.26
CA ARG A 68 13.67 8.79 -0.30
C ARG A 68 13.78 7.71 0.78
N ARG A 69 14.40 8.04 1.92
CA ARG A 69 14.49 7.11 3.05
C ARG A 69 13.12 6.73 3.58
N LEU A 70 12.21 7.69 3.74
CA LEU A 70 10.85 7.39 4.19
C LEU A 70 10.08 6.52 3.19
N LEU A 71 10.24 6.76 1.88
CA LEU A 71 9.59 5.97 0.84
C LEU A 71 10.10 4.52 0.87
N SER A 72 11.41 4.34 1.00
CA SER A 72 12.04 3.01 1.15
C SER A 72 11.53 2.28 2.40
N VAL A 73 11.34 2.98 3.53
CA VAL A 73 10.77 2.38 4.74
C VAL A 73 9.33 1.94 4.53
N TYR A 74 8.50 2.75 3.88
CA TYR A 74 7.13 2.40 3.53
C TYR A 74 7.09 1.14 2.65
N GLN A 75 7.82 1.14 1.53
CA GLN A 75 7.86 0.01 0.59
C GLN A 75 8.37 -1.26 1.25
N SER A 76 9.43 -1.17 2.06
CA SER A 76 9.98 -2.33 2.78
C SER A 76 8.99 -2.92 3.77
N ARG A 77 8.20 -2.08 4.45
CA ARG A 77 7.16 -2.53 5.40
C ARG A 77 6.00 -3.20 4.68
N LEU A 78 5.50 -2.60 3.61
CA LEU A 78 4.44 -3.18 2.78
C LEU A 78 4.88 -4.55 2.24
N ARG A 79 6.07 -4.61 1.61
CA ARG A 79 6.65 -5.85 1.11
C ARG A 79 6.79 -6.91 2.19
N SER A 80 7.28 -6.55 3.37
CA SER A 80 7.46 -7.50 4.48
C SER A 80 6.13 -8.08 4.98
N THR A 81 5.09 -7.24 5.07
CA THR A 81 3.73 -7.70 5.42
C THR A 81 3.20 -8.68 4.38
N LEU A 82 3.27 -8.32 3.09
CA LEU A 82 2.81 -9.18 2.00
C LEU A 82 3.59 -10.51 1.98
N LEU A 83 4.92 -10.45 2.07
CA LEU A 83 5.77 -11.62 2.04
C LEU A 83 5.49 -12.59 3.19
N HIS A 84 5.25 -12.06 4.40
CA HIS A 84 4.93 -12.89 5.56
C HIS A 84 3.70 -13.77 5.30
N ASP A 85 2.65 -13.18 4.74
CA ASP A 85 1.38 -13.88 4.49
C ASP A 85 1.40 -14.69 3.17
N LEU A 86 2.24 -14.32 2.19
CA LEU A 86 2.40 -15.07 0.94
C LEU A 86 3.27 -16.33 1.09
N ARG A 87 4.24 -16.36 2.01
CA ARG A 87 5.11 -17.53 2.25
C ARG A 87 4.33 -18.86 2.39
N PRO A 88 3.32 -18.97 3.27
CA PRO A 88 2.55 -20.20 3.41
C PRO A 88 1.64 -20.52 2.20
N LEU A 89 1.36 -19.55 1.32
CA LEU A 89 0.46 -19.72 0.17
C LEU A 89 1.20 -20.01 -1.14
N ALA A 90 2.40 -19.46 -1.31
CA ALA A 90 3.10 -19.44 -2.60
C ALA A 90 4.54 -19.98 -2.54
N GLY A 91 5.07 -20.30 -1.35
CA GLY A 91 6.42 -20.84 -1.17
C GLY A 91 7.48 -19.95 -1.80
N ASP A 92 8.31 -20.53 -2.67
CA ASP A 92 9.42 -19.84 -3.34
C ASP A 92 8.97 -18.67 -4.24
N ARG A 93 7.70 -18.64 -4.67
CA ARG A 93 7.15 -17.55 -5.47
C ARG A 93 6.76 -16.33 -4.65
N ALA A 94 6.70 -16.45 -3.32
CA ALA A 94 6.17 -15.42 -2.44
C ALA A 94 6.89 -14.07 -2.58
N GLU A 95 8.21 -14.06 -2.84
CA GLU A 95 8.96 -12.82 -3.03
C GLU A 95 8.55 -12.09 -4.32
N ALA A 96 8.51 -12.80 -5.44
CA ALA A 96 8.12 -12.22 -6.73
C ALA A 96 6.66 -11.71 -6.70
N ILE A 97 5.76 -12.44 -6.04
CA ILE A 97 4.37 -12.02 -5.88
C ILE A 97 4.29 -10.79 -4.96
N ALA A 98 5.02 -10.75 -3.84
CA ALA A 98 5.01 -9.59 -2.94
C ALA A 98 5.50 -8.31 -3.65
N ASP A 99 6.54 -8.42 -4.47
CA ASP A 99 7.08 -7.29 -5.24
C ASP A 99 6.08 -6.81 -6.31
N THR A 100 5.44 -7.75 -7.00
CA THR A 100 4.40 -7.46 -8.00
C THR A 100 3.20 -6.76 -7.38
N ILE A 101 2.66 -7.32 -6.28
CA ILE A 101 1.49 -6.77 -5.60
C ILE A 101 1.80 -5.42 -4.96
N GLY A 102 2.98 -5.24 -4.37
CA GLY A 102 3.41 -3.93 -3.84
C GLY A 102 3.43 -2.84 -4.92
N ALA A 103 4.02 -3.14 -6.08
CA ALA A 103 4.02 -2.21 -7.21
C ALA A 103 2.62 -1.94 -7.76
N LEU A 104 1.76 -2.96 -7.80
CA LEU A 104 0.38 -2.83 -8.27
C LEU A 104 -0.46 -1.95 -7.33
N ILE A 105 -0.29 -2.07 -6.01
CA ILE A 105 -0.96 -1.21 -5.03
C ILE A 105 -0.61 0.26 -5.29
N ASP A 106 0.68 0.59 -5.35
CA ASP A 106 1.14 1.98 -5.58
C ASP A 106 0.66 2.51 -6.94
N GLY A 107 0.70 1.68 -7.99
CA GLY A 107 0.28 2.05 -9.34
C GLY A 107 -1.24 2.26 -9.48
N VAL A 108 -2.04 1.39 -8.88
CA VAL A 108 -3.51 1.51 -8.87
C VAL A 108 -3.90 2.73 -8.05
N TYR A 109 -3.29 2.93 -6.87
CA TYR A 109 -3.51 4.13 -6.05
C TYR A 109 -3.22 5.40 -6.84
N LEU A 110 -2.07 5.48 -7.51
CA LEU A 110 -1.66 6.63 -8.32
C LEU A 110 -2.68 6.93 -9.43
N ARG A 111 -3.15 5.91 -10.15
CA ARG A 111 -4.18 6.09 -11.20
C ARG A 111 -5.51 6.57 -10.62
N GLU A 112 -5.90 6.04 -9.47
CA GLU A 112 -7.15 6.41 -8.80
C GLU A 112 -7.15 7.83 -8.24
N VAL A 113 -6.01 8.35 -7.77
CA VAL A 113 -5.93 9.74 -7.28
C VAL A 113 -5.78 10.76 -8.41
N LEU A 114 -5.32 10.33 -9.59
CA LEU A 114 -5.13 11.20 -10.75
C LEU A 114 -6.34 11.21 -11.70
N LYS A 115 -7.29 10.29 -11.56
CA LYS A 115 -8.51 10.30 -12.38
C LYS A 115 -9.37 11.51 -12.00
N GLY A 116 -10.00 12.14 -13.00
CA GLY A 116 -10.83 13.34 -12.79
C GLY A 116 -12.14 13.10 -12.03
N ASP A 117 -12.52 11.84 -11.85
CA ASP A 117 -13.73 11.40 -11.15
C ASP A 117 -13.44 10.94 -9.71
N ALA A 118 -14.49 10.76 -8.91
CA ALA A 118 -14.36 10.28 -7.54
C ALA A 118 -13.62 8.91 -7.45
N PRO A 119 -12.60 8.78 -6.57
CA PRO A 119 -11.91 7.50 -6.31
C PRO A 119 -12.88 6.37 -6.01
N THR A 120 -12.61 5.19 -6.57
CA THR A 120 -13.43 4.00 -6.36
C THR A 120 -12.61 2.95 -5.63
N ALA A 121 -12.36 3.23 -4.35
CA ALA A 121 -11.55 2.40 -3.44
C ALA A 121 -11.87 0.90 -3.51
N SER A 122 -13.16 0.54 -3.53
CA SER A 122 -13.60 -0.86 -3.62
C SER A 122 -13.15 -1.53 -4.93
N LYS A 123 -13.32 -0.87 -6.08
CA LYS A 123 -12.88 -1.41 -7.38
C LYS A 123 -11.36 -1.49 -7.47
N ALA A 124 -10.66 -0.50 -6.93
CA ALA A 124 -9.21 -0.48 -6.85
C ALA A 124 -8.67 -1.67 -6.04
N ALA A 125 -9.23 -1.88 -4.84
CA ALA A 125 -8.87 -3.02 -3.99
C ALA A 125 -9.21 -4.36 -4.65
N ALA A 126 -10.39 -4.48 -5.28
CA ALA A 126 -10.78 -5.68 -6.01
C ALA A 126 -9.81 -6.00 -7.15
N MET A 127 -9.37 -5.00 -7.92
CA MET A 127 -8.39 -5.21 -8.99
C MET A 127 -7.07 -5.79 -8.49
N VAL A 128 -6.54 -5.28 -7.38
CA VAL A 128 -5.31 -5.82 -6.77
C VAL A 128 -5.55 -7.22 -6.23
N TRP A 129 -6.69 -7.45 -5.59
CA TRP A 129 -7.08 -8.74 -5.04
C TRP A 129 -7.20 -9.82 -6.11
N ASP A 130 -7.92 -9.55 -7.20
CA ASP A 130 -8.09 -10.48 -8.31
C ASP A 130 -6.76 -10.84 -8.97
N CYS A 131 -5.82 -9.89 -9.04
CA CYS A 131 -4.47 -10.16 -9.51
C CYS A 131 -3.71 -11.08 -8.55
N LEU A 132 -3.82 -10.86 -7.24
CA LEU A 132 -3.18 -11.70 -6.23
C LEU A 132 -3.70 -13.14 -6.29
N GLU A 133 -5.03 -13.34 -6.41
CA GLU A 133 -5.62 -14.67 -6.49
C GLU A 133 -5.06 -15.47 -7.67
N ARG A 134 -4.97 -14.85 -8.85
CA ARG A 134 -4.37 -15.47 -10.03
C ARG A 134 -2.90 -15.83 -9.81
N GLU A 135 -2.14 -14.97 -9.14
CA GLU A 135 -0.72 -15.22 -8.84
C GLU A 135 -0.54 -16.39 -7.86
N ILE A 136 -1.40 -16.54 -6.85
CA ILE A 136 -1.31 -17.67 -5.91
C ILE A 136 -1.80 -19.00 -6.54
N GLY A 137 -2.54 -18.94 -7.64
CA GLY A 137 -3.02 -20.10 -8.39
C GLY A 137 -4.46 -20.50 -8.02
N GLU A 138 -5.27 -19.53 -7.60
CA GLU A 138 -6.69 -19.66 -7.30
C GLU A 138 -7.53 -18.87 -8.32
#